data_AF-A0A535UF85-F1
#
_entry.id   AF-A0A535UF85-F1
#
_cell.length_a   1.000
_cell.length_b   1.000
_cell.length_c   1.000
_cell.angle_alpha   90.00
_cell.angle_beta   90.00
_cell.angle_gamma   90.00
#
_symmetry.space_group_name_H-M   'P 1'
#
loop_
_entity.id
_entity.type
_entity.pdbx_description
1 polymer ?
#
loop_
_entity_poly.entity_id
_entity_poly.type
_entity_poly.pdbx_seq_one_letter_code
_entity_poly.pdbx_strand_id
1 'polypeptide(L)'
;MLITSPHNPRISKLQDLYTRRGRKKSGLFLMEGPHLLEVLLDAGIAPREVYFQPELLQRTVKGRVLLERLVHSAGLSDDQLIEVSERVMDVLSDAQTAQGVVSVLPLDAFSPAHIYAKRLPARRPVLLILDNLADPGNMGTILRTALAADVHAVLLTANCVDYYNPKVLRAAAGAHVALPIEADLTWEAIAGKVASHCASDPRALLAEA
;
A
#
# COMPACT_ATOMS: atom_id res chain seq x y z
N MET A 1 -9.07 -13.57 -18.45
CA MET A 1 -10.52 -13.25 -18.65
C MET A 1 -10.66 -11.75 -18.95
N LEU A 2 -11.54 -11.33 -19.87
CA LEU A 2 -11.80 -9.91 -20.17
C LEU A 2 -13.12 -9.43 -19.54
N ILE A 3 -13.10 -8.33 -18.79
CA ILE A 3 -14.30 -7.64 -18.27
C ILE A 3 -14.47 -6.28 -18.96
N THR A 4 -15.58 -6.11 -19.67
CA THR A 4 -15.86 -4.87 -20.43
C THR A 4 -16.94 -3.99 -19.83
N SER A 5 -17.77 -4.53 -18.93
CA SER A 5 -18.91 -3.83 -18.33
C SER A 5 -18.57 -3.25 -16.94
N PRO A 6 -18.70 -1.93 -16.72
CA PRO A 6 -18.52 -1.33 -15.40
C PRO A 6 -19.54 -1.79 -14.35
N HIS A 7 -20.69 -2.29 -14.79
CA HIS A 7 -21.74 -2.85 -13.91
C HIS A 7 -21.50 -4.31 -13.55
N ASN A 8 -20.35 -4.88 -13.91
CA ASN A 8 -20.00 -6.24 -13.51
C ASN A 8 -19.95 -6.32 -11.97
N PRO A 9 -20.64 -7.31 -11.33
CA PRO A 9 -20.69 -7.42 -9.87
C PRO A 9 -19.33 -7.49 -9.18
N ARG A 10 -18.30 -8.02 -9.84
CA ARG A 10 -16.93 -8.06 -9.33
C ARG A 10 -16.35 -6.65 -9.23
N ILE A 11 -16.54 -5.83 -10.27
CA ILE A 11 -16.08 -4.44 -10.34
C ILE A 11 -16.79 -3.60 -9.27
N SER A 12 -18.11 -3.74 -9.12
CA SER A 12 -18.87 -3.03 -8.09
C SER A 12 -18.38 -3.35 -6.67
N LYS A 13 -18.03 -4.61 -6.39
CA LYS A 13 -17.46 -5.00 -5.08
C LYS A 13 -16.09 -4.38 -4.81
N LEU A 14 -15.28 -4.14 -5.84
CA LEU A 14 -13.97 -3.51 -5.67
C LEU A 14 -14.12 -2.04 -5.29
N GLN A 15 -15.16 -1.35 -5.75
CA GLN A 15 -15.39 0.05 -5.37
C GLN A 15 -15.63 0.23 -3.87
N ASP A 16 -16.20 -0.78 -3.19
CA ASP A 16 -16.38 -0.73 -1.72
C ASP A 16 -15.02 -0.58 -1.00
N LEU A 17 -13.92 -1.07 -1.60
CA LEU A 17 -12.58 -1.06 -1.02
C LEU A 17 -11.94 0.34 -0.98
N TYR A 18 -12.56 1.34 -1.61
CA TYR A 18 -12.18 2.74 -1.43
C TYR A 18 -12.47 3.26 -0.02
N THR A 19 -13.45 2.66 0.65
CA THR A 19 -13.83 3.03 2.02
C THR A 19 -13.14 2.15 3.07
N ARG A 20 -12.78 2.74 4.22
CA ARG A 20 -12.25 1.98 5.38
C ARG A 20 -13.20 0.86 5.81
N ARG A 21 -14.52 1.11 5.76
CA ARG A 21 -15.56 0.13 6.11
C ARG A 21 -15.56 -1.06 5.16
N GLY A 22 -15.47 -0.84 3.85
CA GLY A 22 -15.41 -1.91 2.85
C GLY A 22 -14.15 -2.75 2.97
N ARG A 23 -12.99 -2.11 3.21
CA ARG A 23 -11.74 -2.82 3.49
C ARG A 23 -11.82 -3.69 4.74
N LYS A 24 -12.33 -3.15 5.86
CA LYS A 24 -12.51 -3.91 7.11
C LYS A 24 -13.46 -5.10 6.96
N LYS A 25 -14.55 -4.94 6.19
CA LYS A 25 -15.53 -6.01 5.95
C LYS A 25 -14.98 -7.14 5.07
N SER A 26 -14.19 -6.80 4.05
CA SER A 26 -13.67 -7.77 3.09
C SER A 26 -12.31 -8.37 3.47
N GLY A 27 -11.54 -7.68 4.31
CA GLY A 27 -10.14 -7.99 4.55
C GLY A 27 -9.24 -7.72 3.34
N LEU A 28 -9.67 -6.85 2.42
CA LEU A 28 -8.95 -6.53 1.17
C LEU A 28 -8.75 -5.01 1.02
N PHE A 29 -7.78 -4.62 0.21
CA PHE A 29 -7.60 -3.24 -0.25
C PHE A 29 -7.10 -3.19 -1.71
N LEU A 30 -7.20 -2.01 -2.32
CA LEU A 30 -6.72 -1.74 -3.68
C LEU A 30 -5.39 -0.99 -3.63
N MET A 31 -4.49 -1.34 -4.54
CA MET A 31 -3.29 -0.57 -4.82
C MET A 31 -3.19 -0.30 -6.32
N GLU A 32 -3.07 0.97 -6.70
CA GLU A 32 -3.20 1.43 -8.08
C GLU A 32 -1.84 1.85 -8.66
N GLY A 33 -1.61 1.45 -9.92
CA GLY A 33 -0.50 1.96 -10.73
C GLY A 33 0.66 0.99 -10.94
N PRO A 34 1.35 1.11 -12.09
CA PRO A 34 2.37 0.15 -12.52
C PRO A 34 3.56 0.12 -11.56
N HIS A 35 3.99 1.28 -11.07
CA HIS A 35 5.11 1.34 -10.12
C HIS A 35 4.82 0.59 -8.82
N LEU A 36 3.61 0.73 -8.26
CA LEU A 36 3.27 0.05 -7.01
C LEU A 36 3.17 -1.46 -7.20
N LEU A 37 2.66 -1.91 -8.35
CA LEU A 37 2.69 -3.33 -8.71
C LEU A 37 4.13 -3.85 -8.91
N GLU A 38 5.02 -3.09 -9.55
CA GLU A 38 6.44 -3.45 -9.65
C GLU A 38 7.05 -3.66 -8.26
N VAL A 39 6.82 -2.73 -7.32
CA VAL A 39 7.32 -2.83 -5.94
C VAL A 39 6.82 -4.10 -5.23
N LEU A 40 5.55 -4.49 -5.43
CA LEU A 40 5.02 -5.74 -4.89
C LEU A 40 5.75 -6.96 -5.43
N LEU A 41 5.87 -7.03 -6.76
CA LEU A 41 6.47 -8.17 -7.44
C LEU A 41 7.96 -8.29 -7.10
N ASP A 42 8.66 -7.17 -6.96
CA ASP A 42 10.07 -7.13 -6.52
C ASP A 42 10.25 -7.59 -5.07
N ALA A 43 9.27 -7.33 -4.21
CA ALA A 43 9.24 -7.83 -2.83
C ALA A 43 8.76 -9.29 -2.71
N GLY A 44 8.44 -9.95 -3.82
CA GLY A 44 7.89 -11.29 -3.86
C GLY A 44 6.51 -11.38 -3.20
N ILE A 45 5.73 -10.31 -3.22
CA ILE A 45 4.35 -10.26 -2.72
C ILE A 45 3.42 -10.42 -3.92
N ALA A 46 2.74 -11.56 -4.01
CA ALA A 46 1.74 -11.80 -5.05
C ALA A 46 0.40 -11.14 -4.67
N PRO A 47 -0.17 -10.26 -5.51
CA PRO A 47 -1.54 -9.81 -5.35
C PRO A 47 -2.53 -10.99 -5.38
N ARG A 48 -3.71 -10.81 -4.78
CA ARG A 48 -4.81 -11.75 -4.94
C ARG A 48 -5.32 -11.74 -6.37
N GLU A 49 -5.49 -10.54 -6.92
CA GLU A 49 -5.98 -10.29 -8.28
C GLU A 49 -5.29 -9.04 -8.84
N VAL A 50 -5.07 -9.01 -10.14
CA VAL A 50 -4.58 -7.85 -10.88
C VAL A 50 -5.54 -7.56 -12.04
N TYR A 51 -6.09 -6.35 -12.05
CA TYR A 51 -6.92 -5.83 -13.13
C TYR A 51 -6.06 -4.90 -13.98
N PHE A 52 -5.97 -5.16 -15.28
CA PHE A 52 -5.05 -4.40 -16.15
C PHE A 52 -5.69 -4.09 -17.50
N GLN A 53 -5.27 -2.95 -18.07
CA GLN A 53 -5.63 -2.49 -19.40
C GLN A 53 -4.37 -2.52 -20.29
N PRO A 54 -4.21 -3.53 -21.17
CA PRO A 54 -3.02 -3.71 -21.98
C PRO A 54 -2.64 -2.48 -22.81
N GLU A 55 -3.64 -1.84 -23.44
CA GLU A 55 -3.42 -0.71 -24.35
C GLU A 55 -2.79 0.49 -23.64
N LEU A 56 -3.15 0.70 -22.37
CA LEU A 56 -2.64 1.81 -21.58
C LEU A 56 -1.22 1.53 -21.07
N LEU A 57 -0.96 0.30 -20.60
CA LEU A 57 0.38 -0.12 -20.17
C LEU A 57 1.38 -0.09 -21.34
N GLN A 58 0.94 -0.47 -22.54
CA GLN A 58 1.80 -0.52 -23.72
C GLN A 58 2.30 0.86 -24.20
N ARG A 59 1.69 1.96 -23.75
CA ARG A 59 2.10 3.34 -24.12
C ARG A 59 3.49 3.72 -23.61
N THR A 60 4.01 3.02 -22.59
CA THR A 60 5.32 3.31 -22.01
C THR A 60 6.23 2.08 -22.07
N VAL A 61 7.55 2.30 -22.13
CA VAL A 61 8.52 1.20 -22.07
C VAL A 61 8.36 0.40 -20.78
N LYS A 62 8.23 1.08 -19.64
CA LYS A 62 8.05 0.43 -18.33
C LYS A 62 6.77 -0.41 -18.28
N GLY A 63 5.64 0.13 -18.74
CA GLY A 63 4.38 -0.60 -18.76
C GLY A 63 4.40 -1.82 -19.68
N ARG A 64 5.12 -1.78 -20.82
CA ARG A 64 5.35 -2.98 -21.66
C ARG A 64 6.13 -4.06 -20.93
N VAL A 65 7.23 -3.69 -20.27
CA VAL A 65 8.02 -4.63 -19.46
C VAL A 65 7.20 -5.23 -18.32
N LEU A 66 6.38 -4.41 -17.65
CA LEU A 66 5.50 -4.90 -16.59
C LEU A 66 4.42 -5.84 -17.13
N LEU A 67 3.82 -5.54 -18.29
CA LEU A 67 2.85 -6.42 -18.93
C LEU A 67 3.48 -7.76 -19.32
N GLU A 68 4.67 -7.74 -19.92
CA GLU A 68 5.44 -8.96 -20.23
C GLU A 68 5.73 -9.75 -18.95
N ARG A 69 6.10 -9.06 -17.86
CA ARG A 69 6.32 -9.66 -16.55
C ARG A 69 5.06 -10.32 -16.02
N LEU A 70 3.89 -9.67 -16.10
CA LEU A 70 2.62 -10.25 -15.66
C LEU A 70 2.24 -11.50 -16.47
N VAL A 71 2.43 -11.47 -17.78
CA VAL A 71 2.07 -12.58 -18.68
C VAL A 71 3.02 -13.77 -18.55
N HIS A 72 4.32 -13.52 -18.34
CA HIS A 72 5.34 -14.56 -18.38
C HIS A 72 5.92 -14.94 -17.01
N SER A 73 5.63 -14.19 -15.94
CA SER A 73 6.34 -14.36 -14.68
C SER A 73 5.54 -14.04 -13.40
N ALA A 74 5.92 -14.79 -12.36
CA ALA A 74 5.74 -14.53 -10.94
C ALA A 74 4.39 -14.90 -10.30
N GLY A 75 4.05 -16.19 -10.34
CA GLY A 75 3.21 -16.81 -9.31
C GLY A 75 1.75 -16.39 -9.29
N LEU A 76 1.28 -15.71 -10.35
CA LEU A 76 -0.13 -15.42 -10.59
C LEU A 76 -0.66 -16.34 -11.67
N SER A 77 -1.79 -16.99 -11.40
CA SER A 77 -2.49 -17.81 -12.38
C SER A 77 -3.43 -16.98 -13.27
N ASP A 78 -3.86 -17.54 -14.40
CA ASP A 78 -4.71 -16.86 -15.40
C ASP A 78 -6.04 -16.34 -14.83
N ASP A 79 -6.53 -16.90 -13.71
CA ASP A 79 -7.73 -16.47 -13.00
C ASP A 79 -7.48 -15.25 -12.08
N GLN A 80 -6.23 -15.00 -11.73
CA GLN A 80 -5.79 -13.83 -10.96
C GLN A 80 -5.46 -12.62 -11.86
N LEU A 81 -5.26 -12.85 -13.16
CA LEU A 81 -5.01 -11.80 -14.15
C LEU A 81 -6.29 -11.49 -14.94
N ILE A 82 -6.85 -10.31 -14.72
CA ILE A 82 -8.11 -9.88 -15.32
C ILE A 82 -7.85 -8.69 -16.23
N GLU A 83 -8.00 -8.93 -17.53
CA GLU A 83 -7.99 -7.86 -18.51
C GLU A 83 -9.30 -7.06 -18.38
N VAL A 84 -9.22 -5.74 -18.50
CA VAL A 84 -10.39 -4.86 -18.43
C VAL A 84 -10.41 -3.83 -19.55
N SER A 85 -11.61 -3.43 -19.96
CA SER A 85 -11.78 -2.30 -20.89
C SER A 85 -11.41 -0.97 -20.23
N GLU A 86 -11.13 0.05 -21.05
CA GLU A 86 -10.93 1.44 -20.62
C GLU A 86 -12.05 1.91 -19.68
N ARG A 87 -13.31 1.69 -20.05
CA ARG A 87 -14.49 2.07 -19.24
C ARG A 87 -14.51 1.42 -17.86
N VAL A 88 -14.02 0.18 -17.75
CA VAL A 88 -13.94 -0.52 -16.46
C VAL A 88 -12.77 0.01 -15.65
N MET A 89 -11.62 0.25 -16.28
CA MET A 89 -10.43 0.81 -15.64
C MET A 89 -10.72 2.22 -15.08
N ASP A 90 -11.44 3.06 -15.81
CA ASP A 90 -11.84 4.40 -15.37
C ASP A 90 -12.70 4.37 -14.10
N VAL A 91 -13.56 3.35 -13.97
CA VAL A 91 -14.45 3.17 -12.81
C VAL A 91 -13.73 2.50 -11.64
N LEU A 92 -12.71 1.70 -11.93
CA LEU A 92 -11.86 1.06 -10.94
C LEU A 92 -10.79 1.97 -10.36
N SER A 93 -10.39 3.04 -11.05
CA SER A 93 -9.33 3.96 -10.62
C SER A 93 -9.88 5.13 -9.81
N ASP A 94 -9.28 5.43 -8.66
CA ASP A 94 -9.55 6.64 -7.86
C ASP A 94 -8.55 7.77 -8.19
N ALA A 95 -7.49 7.47 -8.92
CA ALA A 95 -6.60 8.49 -9.45
C ALA A 95 -7.33 9.37 -10.50
N GLN A 96 -6.95 10.66 -10.56
CA GLN A 96 -7.41 11.59 -11.61
C GLN A 96 -7.14 11.07 -13.03
N THR A 97 -6.11 10.26 -13.18
CA THR A 97 -5.78 9.59 -14.44
C THR A 97 -5.46 8.15 -14.13
N ALA A 98 -6.24 7.23 -14.68
CA ALA A 98 -5.98 5.81 -14.57
C ALA A 98 -4.61 5.48 -15.15
N GLN A 99 -3.89 4.58 -14.49
CA GLN A 99 -2.55 4.16 -14.91
C GLN A 99 -2.51 2.74 -15.50
N GLY A 100 -3.70 2.17 -15.78
CA GLY A 100 -3.85 0.92 -16.50
C GLY A 100 -3.65 -0.35 -15.67
N VAL A 101 -3.47 -0.24 -14.35
CA VAL A 101 -3.41 -1.41 -13.48
C VAL A 101 -3.89 -1.12 -12.06
N VAL A 102 -4.65 -2.07 -11.49
CA VAL A 102 -5.13 -2.08 -10.11
C VAL A 102 -4.91 -3.46 -9.53
N SER A 103 -4.26 -3.52 -8.37
CA SER A 103 -3.97 -4.76 -7.64
C SER A 103 -4.88 -4.88 -6.42
N VAL A 104 -5.40 -6.08 -6.17
CA VAL A 104 -6.17 -6.42 -4.97
C VAL A 104 -5.27 -7.19 -4.02
N LEU A 105 -5.15 -6.71 -2.78
CA LEU A 105 -4.30 -7.32 -1.77
C LEU A 105 -5.09 -7.62 -0.49
N PRO A 106 -4.72 -8.67 0.26
CA PRO A 106 -5.25 -8.88 1.59
C PRO A 106 -4.73 -7.81 2.55
N LEU A 107 -5.55 -7.39 3.51
CA LEU A 107 -5.23 -6.27 4.42
C LEU A 107 -4.01 -6.55 5.31
N ASP A 108 -3.65 -7.82 5.49
CA ASP A 108 -2.46 -8.27 6.22
C ASP A 108 -1.21 -8.45 5.33
N ALA A 109 -1.28 -8.10 4.04
CA ALA A 109 -0.16 -8.19 3.09
C ALA A 109 1.09 -7.46 3.59
N PHE A 110 0.90 -6.38 4.37
CA PHE A 110 1.96 -5.54 4.93
C PHE A 110 2.00 -5.60 6.45
N SER A 111 1.64 -6.73 7.05
CA SER A 111 1.70 -6.87 8.50
C SER A 111 3.13 -6.57 9.00
N PRO A 112 3.29 -5.82 10.10
CA PRO A 112 4.62 -5.55 10.67
C PRO A 112 5.44 -6.81 10.89
N ALA A 113 4.81 -7.90 11.33
CA ALA A 113 5.45 -9.19 11.53
C ALA A 113 6.06 -9.75 10.22
N HIS A 114 5.33 -9.69 9.11
CA HIS A 114 5.84 -10.12 7.80
C HIS A 114 7.00 -9.24 7.32
N ILE A 115 6.93 -7.93 7.56
CA ILE A 115 7.99 -6.99 7.19
C ILE A 115 9.25 -7.26 8.02
N TYR A 116 9.14 -7.38 9.35
CA TYR A 116 10.27 -7.67 10.22
C TYR A 116 10.96 -9.00 9.88
N ALA A 117 10.21 -10.02 9.47
CA ALA A 117 10.78 -11.31 9.09
C ALA A 117 11.68 -11.24 7.84
N LYS A 118 11.46 -10.26 6.96
CA LYS A 118 12.22 -10.07 5.71
C LYS A 118 13.22 -8.91 5.78
N ARG A 119 13.06 -8.00 6.74
CA ARG A 119 13.87 -6.78 6.85
C ARG A 119 15.16 -7.08 7.63
N LEU A 120 16.29 -6.60 7.13
CA LEU A 120 17.52 -6.55 7.93
C LEU A 120 17.31 -5.65 9.15
N PRO A 121 17.99 -5.90 10.27
CA PRO A 121 17.94 -5.00 11.42
C PRO A 121 18.22 -3.56 11.00
N ALA A 122 17.32 -2.64 11.37
CA ALA A 122 17.48 -1.22 11.04
C ALA A 122 18.83 -0.73 11.57
N ARG A 123 19.58 0.01 10.74
CA ARG A 123 20.89 0.54 11.13
C ARG A 123 20.75 1.64 12.18
N ARG A 124 19.55 2.22 12.30
CA ARG A 124 19.19 3.24 13.27
C ARG A 124 17.94 2.80 14.03
N PRO A 125 17.97 2.71 15.36
CA PRO A 125 16.79 2.36 16.14
C PRO A 125 15.92 3.62 16.34
N VAL A 126 15.41 4.23 15.27
CA VAL A 126 14.52 5.39 15.36
C VAL A 126 13.06 4.94 15.24
N LEU A 127 12.22 5.31 16.20
CA LEU A 127 10.77 5.24 16.06
C LEU A 127 10.23 6.59 15.61
N LEU A 128 9.28 6.59 14.69
CA LEU A 128 8.53 7.77 14.29
C LEU A 128 7.09 7.66 14.80
N ILE A 129 6.68 8.59 15.63
CA ILE A 129 5.30 8.65 16.14
C ILE A 129 4.57 9.76 15.39
N LEU A 130 3.43 9.42 14.79
CA LEU A 130 2.54 10.39 14.15
C LEU A 130 1.26 10.47 14.97
N ASP A 131 1.01 11.65 15.55
CA ASP A 131 -0.18 11.92 16.34
C ASP A 131 -1.19 12.75 15.56
N ASN A 132 -2.40 12.20 15.39
CA ASN A 132 -3.55 12.89 14.81
C ASN A 132 -3.29 13.50 13.42
N LEU A 133 -2.40 12.88 12.63
CA LEU A 133 -2.04 13.36 11.30
C LEU A 133 -3.20 13.12 10.32
N ALA A 134 -3.87 14.19 9.87
CA ALA A 134 -5.11 14.09 9.11
C ALA A 134 -4.95 14.11 7.57
N ASP A 135 -3.89 14.71 7.03
CA ASP A 135 -3.74 14.84 5.57
C ASP A 135 -3.14 13.57 4.91
N PRO A 136 -3.84 12.93 3.94
CA PRO A 136 -3.32 11.75 3.24
C PRO A 136 -2.00 11.97 2.50
N GLY A 137 -1.78 13.17 1.94
CA GLY A 137 -0.57 13.49 1.16
C GLY A 137 0.66 13.59 2.07
N ASN A 138 0.50 14.27 3.21
CA ASN A 138 1.51 14.38 4.25
C ASN A 138 1.82 13.00 4.83
N MET A 139 0.80 12.19 5.17
CA MET A 139 1.00 10.82 5.66
C MET A 139 1.86 10.03 4.67
N GLY A 140 1.49 9.97 3.38
CA GLY A 140 2.27 9.23 2.40
C GLY A 140 3.71 9.76 2.24
N THR A 141 3.89 11.08 2.18
CA THR A 141 5.21 11.71 2.07
C THR A 141 6.10 11.40 3.27
N ILE A 142 5.55 11.43 4.48
CA ILE A 142 6.25 11.08 5.71
C ILE A 142 6.63 9.61 5.72
N LEU A 143 5.72 8.69 5.34
CA LEU A 143 6.02 7.25 5.25
C LEU A 143 7.16 6.98 4.25
N ARG A 144 7.11 7.60 3.07
CA ARG A 144 8.18 7.51 2.07
C ARG A 144 9.53 8.00 2.61
N THR A 145 9.51 9.11 3.35
CA THR A 145 10.70 9.69 3.97
C THR A 145 11.24 8.81 5.10
N ALA A 146 10.36 8.25 5.92
CA ALA A 146 10.70 7.34 7.00
C ALA A 146 11.38 6.07 6.49
N LEU A 147 10.87 5.48 5.40
CA LEU A 147 11.53 4.35 4.74
C LEU A 147 12.94 4.73 4.25
N ALA A 148 13.06 5.88 3.55
CA ALA A 148 14.35 6.34 3.03
C ALA A 148 15.37 6.66 4.15
N ALA A 149 14.90 7.09 5.31
CA ALA A 149 15.71 7.37 6.49
C ALA A 149 16.04 6.12 7.34
N ASP A 150 15.59 4.93 6.92
CA ASP A 150 15.72 3.66 7.64
C ASP A 150 15.12 3.71 9.06
N VAL A 151 13.97 4.38 9.22
CA VAL A 151 13.19 4.38 10.47
C VAL A 151 12.79 2.94 10.81
N HIS A 152 12.95 2.56 12.09
CA HIS A 152 12.66 1.22 12.56
C HIS A 152 11.17 0.89 12.40
N ALA A 153 10.30 1.75 12.90
CA ALA A 153 8.85 1.64 12.76
C ALA A 153 8.16 3.00 12.82
N VAL A 154 6.99 3.07 12.20
CA VAL A 154 6.06 4.20 12.33
C VAL A 154 4.89 3.77 13.20
N LEU A 155 4.61 4.55 14.24
CA LEU A 155 3.53 4.35 15.20
C LEU A 155 2.49 5.45 14.99
N LEU A 156 1.25 5.07 14.65
CA LEU A 156 0.15 6.01 14.39
C LEU A 156 -0.85 5.97 15.55
N THR A 157 -1.23 7.15 16.07
CA THR A 157 -2.35 7.24 17.01
C THR A 157 -3.68 6.96 16.31
N ALA A 158 -4.71 6.63 17.08
CA ALA A 158 -6.02 6.22 16.56
C ALA A 158 -6.75 7.26 15.69
N ASN A 159 -6.38 8.55 15.80
CA ASN A 159 -7.02 9.62 15.05
C ASN A 159 -6.27 10.02 13.78
N CYS A 160 -5.18 9.33 13.45
CA CYS A 160 -4.50 9.51 12.17
C CYS A 160 -5.40 9.12 10.98
N VAL A 161 -5.13 9.73 9.83
CA VAL A 161 -5.71 9.34 8.56
C VAL A 161 -5.41 7.87 8.26
N ASP A 162 -6.38 7.19 7.67
CA ASP A 162 -6.23 5.79 7.29
C ASP A 162 -5.04 5.60 6.35
N TYR A 163 -4.03 4.87 6.78
CA TYR A 163 -2.82 4.62 6.01
C TYR A 163 -3.03 3.70 4.79
N TYR A 164 -4.18 3.03 4.69
CA TYR A 164 -4.65 2.32 3.48
C TYR A 164 -5.56 3.19 2.59
N ASN A 165 -5.71 4.48 2.87
CA ASN A 165 -6.36 5.40 1.94
C ASN A 165 -5.60 5.38 0.60
N PRO A 166 -6.28 5.31 -0.56
CA PRO A 166 -5.64 5.28 -1.87
C PRO A 166 -4.65 6.43 -2.11
N LYS A 167 -4.99 7.64 -1.64
CA LYS A 167 -4.10 8.80 -1.74
C LYS A 167 -2.83 8.62 -0.88
N VAL A 168 -2.94 8.00 0.29
CA VAL A 168 -1.77 7.65 1.12
C VAL A 168 -0.90 6.61 0.41
N LEU A 169 -1.50 5.51 -0.08
CA LEU A 169 -0.78 4.44 -0.78
C LEU A 169 -0.01 4.98 -1.99
N ARG A 170 -0.64 5.83 -2.80
CA ARG A 170 0.00 6.50 -3.95
C ARG A 170 1.14 7.42 -3.50
N ALA A 171 0.91 8.29 -2.51
CA ALA A 171 1.91 9.23 -2.02
C ALA A 171 3.10 8.54 -1.32
N ALA A 172 2.87 7.41 -0.66
CA ALA A 172 3.88 6.60 0.01
C ALA A 172 4.81 5.86 -0.97
N ALA A 173 4.42 5.73 -2.24
CA ALA A 173 5.25 5.16 -3.30
C ALA A 173 5.89 3.80 -2.92
N GLY A 174 5.10 2.91 -2.32
CA GLY A 174 5.54 1.57 -1.94
C GLY A 174 6.14 1.45 -0.54
N ALA A 175 6.17 2.52 0.27
CA ALA A 175 6.74 2.46 1.63
C ALA A 175 6.13 1.34 2.48
N HIS A 176 4.82 1.10 2.36
CA HIS A 176 4.09 0.05 3.08
C HIS A 176 4.67 -1.36 2.88
N VAL A 177 5.37 -1.62 1.78
CA VAL A 177 5.92 -2.95 1.47
C VAL A 177 7.14 -3.28 2.34
N ALA A 178 7.83 -2.26 2.87
CA ALA A 178 9.10 -2.42 3.57
C ALA A 178 9.19 -1.69 4.93
N LEU A 179 8.25 -0.80 5.23
CA LEU A 179 8.21 -0.03 6.47
C LEU A 179 7.18 -0.62 7.44
N PRO A 180 7.59 -1.11 8.63
CA PRO A 180 6.65 -1.50 9.67
C PRO A 180 5.82 -0.31 10.12
N ILE A 181 4.49 -0.42 9.96
CA ILE A 181 3.52 0.60 10.36
C ILE A 181 2.55 -0.06 11.34
N GLU A 182 2.45 0.51 12.53
CA GLU A 182 1.48 0.10 13.54
C GLU A 182 0.51 1.24 13.79
N ALA A 183 -0.78 0.97 13.73
CA ALA A 183 -1.82 1.98 13.75
C ALA A 183 -2.88 1.69 14.81
N ASP A 184 -3.81 2.65 14.97
CA ASP A 184 -4.87 2.58 15.96
C ASP A 184 -4.33 2.40 17.40
N LEU A 185 -3.14 2.96 17.68
CA LEU A 185 -2.48 2.83 18.98
C LEU A 185 -2.95 3.88 19.99
N THR A 186 -3.06 3.46 21.25
CA THR A 186 -3.17 4.39 22.40
C THR A 186 -1.78 4.90 22.78
N TRP A 187 -1.72 6.04 23.46
CA TRP A 187 -0.47 6.57 24.00
C TRP A 187 0.21 5.61 25.00
N GLU A 188 -0.58 4.84 25.76
CA GLU A 188 -0.06 3.79 26.64
C GLU A 188 0.66 2.68 25.84
N ALA A 189 0.05 2.20 24.74
CA ALA A 189 0.67 1.21 23.87
C ALA A 189 1.94 1.75 23.19
N ILE A 190 1.92 3.02 22.77
CA ILE A 190 3.09 3.71 22.21
C ILE A 190 4.20 3.79 23.26
N ALA A 191 3.89 4.20 24.50
CA ALA A 191 4.86 4.29 25.58
C ALA A 191 5.52 2.94 25.87
N GLY A 192 4.75 1.84 25.89
CA GLY A 192 5.29 0.48 26.06
C GLY A 192 6.25 0.08 24.93
N LYS A 193 5.91 0.42 23.68
CA LYS A 193 6.79 0.18 22.51
C LYS A 193 8.08 1.00 22.59
N VAL A 194 7.98 2.29 22.96
CA VAL A 194 9.15 3.16 23.15
C VAL A 194 10.06 2.61 24.25
N ALA A 195 9.50 2.19 25.38
CA ALA A 195 10.27 1.60 26.48
C ALA A 195 10.98 0.30 26.07
N SER A 196 10.31 -0.55 25.29
CA SER A 196 10.91 -1.78 24.77
C SER A 196 12.02 -1.52 23.75
N HIS A 197 11.96 -0.42 23.01
CA HIS A 197 12.85 -0.14 21.88
C HIS A 197 14.04 0.76 22.25
N CYS A 198 13.82 1.81 23.04
CA CYS A 198 14.79 2.87 23.29
C CYS A 198 15.70 2.64 24.52
N ALA A 199 15.59 1.51 25.23
CA ALA A 199 16.22 1.31 26.54
C ALA A 199 15.93 2.48 27.52
N SER A 200 16.70 2.61 28.60
CA SER A 200 16.39 3.49 29.73
C SER A 200 16.53 5.01 29.48
N ASP A 201 17.02 5.45 28.31
CA ASP A 201 17.24 6.88 28.01
C ASP A 201 16.81 7.27 26.58
N PRO A 202 15.49 7.41 26.33
CA PRO A 202 14.97 7.79 25.02
C PRO A 202 15.27 9.27 24.73
N ARG A 203 15.96 9.53 23.62
CA ARG A 203 16.07 10.89 23.05
C ARG A 203 14.85 11.19 22.19
N ALA A 204 13.92 11.98 22.72
CA ALA A 204 12.76 12.45 21.96
C ALA A 204 13.10 13.72 21.16
N LEU A 205 12.76 13.71 19.87
CA LEU A 205 12.78 14.89 19.01
C LEU A 205 11.34 15.21 18.65
N LEU A 206 10.89 16.42 18.97
CA LEU A 206 9.54 16.89 18.68
C LEU A 206 9.59 17.80 17.44
N ALA A 207 8.66 17.57 16.53
CA ALA A 207 8.41 18.45 15.40
C ALA A 207 6.94 18.84 15.46
N GLU A 208 6.67 20.13 15.68
CA GLU A 208 5.33 20.71 15.59
C GLU A 208 5.13 21.28 14.19
N ALA A 209 3.91 21.16 13.68
CA ALA A 209 3.48 21.73 12.40
C ALA A 209 2.60 22.96 12.64
#